data_AF-A0A6C0JWP2-F1
#
_entry.id   AF-A0A6C0JWP2-F1
#
_cell.length_a   1.000
_cell.length_b   1.000
_cell.length_c   1.000
_cell.angle_alpha   90.00
_cell.angle_beta   90.00
_cell.angle_gamma   90.00
#
_symmetry.space_group_name_H-M   'P 1'
#
loop_
_entity.id
_entity.type
_entity.pdbx_description
1 polymer ?
#
loop_
_entity_poly.entity_id
_entity_poly.type
_entity_poly.pdbx_seq_one_letter_code
_entity_poly.pdbx_strand_id
1 'polypeptide(L)'
;MSRYFDNKELFVGPTTKQYGSHMVTTNVIKETKIKYINIDSRFRDDYNYSNLANYYFTLPERINDVKTVSICNIELPLSVFNISSDLGNNYFQVYRTSSAIDSSMVDISYGFYQLTPFYGNNPLKTEINASLANKGVSNLTIDFSNNYNNGTTTINTYNGYYAQLKNTGGSPLTVNFAVSSTGSFDKYNLKSKMGWLLGFHDLSYTIPSGGTIYSDSFVNLHFPRYLYVVLDEFSRGNQSSFISPLPSSLINKNIIARISIDYKKYDFGDIVVGNQFNGVLLSDNRSYTGKTDLQKLNVQIVNEWGIPVNLNGLDFSFTIVVEHE
;
A
#
# COMPACT_ATOMS: atom_id res chain seq x y z
N MET A 1 65.95 -28.11 11.02
CA MET A 1 64.53 -27.75 10.85
C MET A 1 64.29 -26.40 11.50
N SER A 2 64.10 -25.35 10.70
CA SER A 2 63.77 -24.01 11.19
C SER A 2 62.35 -24.02 11.75
N ARG A 3 62.20 -23.73 13.05
CA ARG A 3 60.88 -23.52 13.67
C ARG A 3 60.33 -22.19 13.18
N TYR A 4 59.37 -22.26 12.25
CA TYR A 4 58.54 -21.12 11.86
C TYR A 4 57.55 -20.90 13.02
N PHE A 5 57.79 -19.88 13.84
CA PHE A 5 56.83 -19.44 14.85
C PHE A 5 55.75 -18.62 14.13
N ASP A 6 54.59 -19.22 13.90
CA ASP A 6 53.40 -18.50 13.43
C ASP A 6 52.88 -17.65 14.62
N ASN A 7 53.36 -16.41 14.73
CA ASN A 7 52.95 -15.42 15.73
C ASN A 7 51.53 -14.88 15.43
N LYS A 8 50.56 -15.78 15.25
CA LYS A 8 49.15 -15.39 15.22
C LYS A 8 48.68 -15.33 16.66
N GLU A 9 48.38 -14.12 17.13
CA GLU A 9 47.72 -13.92 18.42
C GLU A 9 46.44 -14.76 18.46
N LEU A 10 46.37 -15.70 19.41
CA LEU A 10 45.23 -16.61 19.60
C LEU A 10 43.97 -15.91 20.15
N PHE A 11 44.12 -14.67 20.62
CA PHE A 11 43.05 -13.89 21.25
C PHE A 11 42.99 -12.50 20.65
N VAL A 12 41.83 -12.15 20.07
CA VAL A 12 41.55 -10.82 19.51
C VAL A 12 41.16 -9.88 20.67
N GLY A 13 42.13 -9.52 21.51
CA GLY A 13 41.97 -8.57 22.60
C GLY A 13 42.42 -7.16 22.21
N PRO A 14 42.06 -6.12 22.99
CA PRO A 14 42.56 -4.77 22.77
C PRO A 14 44.09 -4.73 22.95
N THR A 15 44.80 -4.21 21.94
CA THR A 15 46.26 -4.09 21.93
C THR A 15 46.65 -2.61 21.93
N THR A 16 47.44 -2.18 22.90
CA THR A 16 47.95 -0.80 22.96
C THR A 16 49.39 -0.76 22.45
N LYS A 17 49.66 0.09 21.45
CA LYS A 17 51.02 0.40 20.97
C LYS A 17 51.33 1.86 21.25
N GLN A 18 52.51 2.12 21.82
CA GLN A 18 53.00 3.45 22.11
C GLN A 18 53.96 3.92 21.00
N TYR A 19 53.72 5.11 20.48
CA TYR A 19 54.56 5.80 19.51
C TYR A 19 55.04 7.12 20.13
N GLY A 20 56.21 7.09 20.77
CA GLY A 20 56.74 8.25 21.50
C GLY A 20 55.82 8.65 22.66
N SER A 21 55.27 9.86 22.61
CA SER A 21 54.32 10.40 23.60
C SER A 21 52.85 10.01 23.33
N HIS A 22 52.53 9.34 22.22
CA HIS A 22 51.18 8.95 21.86
C HIS A 22 50.95 7.45 22.12
N MET A 23 49.79 7.10 22.68
CA MET A 23 49.32 5.71 22.72
C MET A 23 48.16 5.52 21.76
N VAL A 24 48.18 4.41 21.02
CA VAL A 24 47.10 3.98 20.14
C VAL A 24 46.67 2.58 20.58
N THR A 25 45.41 2.44 20.98
CA THR A 25 44.81 1.14 21.27
C THR A 25 43.98 0.69 20.07
N THR A 26 44.35 -0.44 19.49
CA THR A 26 43.61 -1.12 18.43
C THR A 26 42.86 -2.33 19.00
N ASN A 27 41.86 -2.86 18.28
CA ASN A 27 41.01 -3.99 18.73
C ASN A 27 40.21 -3.73 20.02
N VAL A 28 39.84 -2.48 20.29
CA VAL A 28 38.86 -2.17 21.34
C VAL A 28 37.48 -2.53 20.85
N ILE A 29 36.84 -3.52 21.50
CA ILE A 29 35.45 -3.86 21.26
C ILE A 29 34.60 -2.82 22.01
N LYS A 30 33.86 -2.00 21.29
CA LYS A 30 32.85 -1.12 21.89
C LYS A 30 31.59 -1.94 22.19
N GLU A 31 30.98 -1.69 23.33
CA GLU A 31 29.69 -2.28 23.67
C GLU A 31 28.61 -1.73 22.75
N THR A 32 27.85 -2.62 22.09
CA THR A 32 26.66 -2.23 21.33
C THR A 32 25.55 -1.82 22.31
N LYS A 33 24.95 -0.67 22.06
CA LYS A 33 23.80 -0.14 22.82
C LYS A 33 22.55 -0.20 21.96
N ILE A 34 21.40 -0.34 22.63
CA ILE A 34 20.08 -0.37 22.02
C ILE A 34 19.33 0.89 22.44
N LYS A 35 18.81 1.65 21.47
CA LYS A 35 17.88 2.76 21.70
C LYS A 35 16.53 2.45 21.08
N TYR A 36 15.47 2.73 21.83
CA TYR A 36 14.08 2.71 21.36
C TYR A 36 13.65 4.14 21.08
N ILE A 37 13.12 4.40 19.88
CA ILE A 37 12.70 5.73 19.47
C ILE A 37 11.27 5.64 19.00
N ASN A 38 10.37 6.31 19.72
CA ASN A 38 8.99 6.44 19.32
C ASN A 38 8.84 7.57 18.31
N ILE A 39 8.25 7.27 17.16
CA ILE A 39 7.93 8.22 16.11
C ILE A 39 6.41 8.34 16.04
N ASP A 40 5.91 9.57 16.02
CA ASP A 40 4.49 9.88 15.99
C ASP A 40 4.27 11.05 15.05
N SER A 41 3.44 10.85 14.02
CA SER A 41 3.25 11.82 12.94
C SER A 41 2.65 13.14 13.39
N ARG A 42 2.06 13.21 14.58
CA ARG A 42 1.60 14.48 15.19
C ARG A 42 2.75 15.46 15.41
N PHE A 43 3.97 14.96 15.61
CA PHE A 43 5.16 15.75 15.90
C PHE A 43 6.15 15.81 14.71
N ARG A 44 5.64 15.64 13.48
CA ARG A 44 6.43 15.80 12.25
C ARG A 44 6.96 17.22 12.08
N ASP A 45 8.06 17.35 11.33
CA ASP A 45 8.71 18.64 11.06
C ASP A 45 7.94 19.49 10.01
N ASP A 46 7.10 18.84 9.19
CA ASP A 46 6.48 19.47 8.03
C ASP A 46 5.39 20.49 8.40
N TYR A 47 5.54 21.71 7.87
CA TYR A 47 4.56 22.80 8.01
C TYR A 47 3.34 22.65 7.09
N ASN A 48 3.48 21.91 5.99
CA ASN A 48 2.44 21.76 4.99
C ASN A 48 1.62 20.50 5.25
N TYR A 49 0.34 20.67 5.59
CA TYR A 49 -0.58 19.57 5.90
C TYR A 49 -0.99 18.85 4.61
N SER A 50 -0.12 17.96 4.12
CA SER A 50 -0.51 16.95 3.14
C SER A 50 -1.18 15.79 3.87
N ASN A 51 -2.29 15.29 3.32
CA ASN A 51 -2.94 14.09 3.85
C ASN A 51 -2.22 12.79 3.45
N LEU A 52 -1.23 12.89 2.55
CA LEU A 52 -0.38 11.77 2.18
C LEU A 52 0.56 11.42 3.33
N ALA A 53 0.68 10.14 3.64
CA ALA A 53 1.57 9.60 4.66
C ALA A 53 3.03 9.63 4.19
N ASN A 54 3.62 10.82 4.17
CA ASN A 54 5.01 11.09 3.86
C ASN A 54 5.49 12.25 4.74
N TYR A 55 6.27 11.93 5.77
CA TYR A 55 6.62 12.85 6.84
C TYR A 55 8.11 12.87 7.10
N TYR A 56 8.64 14.06 7.41
CA TYR A 56 10.01 14.23 7.87
C TYR A 56 10.07 14.38 9.39
N PHE A 57 11.07 13.75 10.00
CA PHE A 57 11.34 13.83 11.43
C PHE A 57 12.81 14.14 11.68
N THR A 58 13.07 15.04 12.62
CA THR A 58 14.42 15.29 13.15
C THR A 58 14.51 14.77 14.57
N LEU A 59 15.43 13.83 14.81
CA LEU A 59 15.69 13.32 16.15
C LEU A 59 16.32 14.42 17.03
N PRO A 60 15.97 14.45 18.33
CA PRO A 60 16.51 15.42 19.27
C PRO A 60 18.01 15.20 19.55
N GLU A 61 18.49 13.95 19.46
CA GLU A 61 19.88 13.57 19.61
C GLU A 61 20.34 12.81 18.37
N ARG A 62 21.52 13.18 17.83
CA ARG A 62 22.16 12.40 16.76
C ARG A 62 22.68 11.08 17.35
N ILE A 63 22.33 9.97 16.71
CA ILE A 63 22.83 8.64 17.06
C ILE A 63 23.96 8.32 16.09
N ASN A 64 25.19 8.20 16.60
CA ASN A 64 26.37 7.94 15.78
C ASN A 64 26.64 6.44 15.69
N ASP A 65 27.38 6.03 14.66
CA ASP A 65 27.85 4.64 14.48
C ASP A 65 26.69 3.61 14.56
N VAL A 66 25.58 3.90 13.86
CA VAL A 66 24.41 3.00 13.76
C VAL A 66 24.78 1.73 13.00
N LYS A 67 24.48 0.58 13.60
CA LYS A 67 24.69 -0.75 13.03
C LYS A 67 23.44 -1.28 12.36
N THR A 68 22.32 -1.23 13.06
CA THR A 68 21.05 -1.76 12.58
C THR A 68 19.86 -0.89 12.98
N VAL A 69 18.82 -0.93 12.15
CA VAL A 69 17.51 -0.34 12.45
C VAL A 69 16.40 -1.35 12.12
N SER A 70 15.41 -1.45 13.00
CA SER A 70 14.19 -2.25 12.79
C SER A 70 12.97 -1.57 13.41
N ILE A 71 11.76 -1.99 13.01
CA ILE A 71 10.49 -1.57 13.61
C ILE A 71 10.00 -2.65 14.58
N CYS A 72 9.64 -2.23 15.80
CA CYS A 72 9.12 -3.14 16.84
C CYS A 72 7.60 -3.23 16.85
N ASN A 73 6.93 -2.08 16.79
CA ASN A 73 5.48 -1.97 16.81
C ASN A 73 5.02 -0.80 15.94
N ILE A 74 3.74 -0.81 15.59
CA ILE A 74 3.08 0.25 14.84
C ILE A 74 1.61 0.33 15.21
N GLU A 75 1.09 1.54 15.34
CA GLU A 75 -0.31 1.88 15.48
C GLU A 75 -0.72 2.74 14.28
N LEU A 76 -1.46 2.14 13.35
CA LEU A 76 -1.81 2.77 12.07
C LEU A 76 -3.34 2.90 11.93
N PRO A 77 -3.89 4.12 11.75
CA PRO A 77 -5.31 4.28 11.46
C PRO A 77 -5.65 3.75 10.06
N LEU A 78 -6.66 2.87 9.98
CA LEU A 78 -7.17 2.33 8.72
C LEU A 78 -8.23 3.28 8.14
N SER A 79 -7.79 4.39 7.57
CA SER A 79 -8.66 5.41 6.96
C SER A 79 -8.50 5.52 5.45
N VAL A 80 -7.81 4.58 4.80
CA VAL A 80 -7.58 4.64 3.35
C VAL A 80 -8.88 4.32 2.60
N PHE A 81 -9.25 5.20 1.67
CA PHE A 81 -10.38 4.96 0.78
C PHE A 81 -10.05 3.89 -0.27
N ASN A 82 -10.98 2.97 -0.51
CA ASN A 82 -10.84 1.96 -1.54
C ASN A 82 -11.23 2.45 -2.94
N ILE A 83 -12.02 3.53 -3.02
CA ILE A 83 -12.32 4.24 -4.26
C ILE A 83 -11.87 5.70 -4.12
N SER A 84 -10.96 6.13 -4.98
CA SER A 84 -10.47 7.52 -4.99
C SER A 84 -9.89 7.93 -6.35
N SER A 85 -9.79 9.25 -6.55
CA SER A 85 -9.10 9.84 -7.70
C SER A 85 -7.59 9.56 -7.68
N ASP A 86 -6.99 9.49 -6.49
CA ASP A 86 -5.55 9.25 -6.31
C ASP A 86 -5.15 7.84 -6.79
N LEU A 87 -6.06 6.88 -6.66
CA LEU A 87 -5.91 5.51 -7.20
C LEU A 87 -6.29 5.41 -8.68
N GLY A 88 -6.93 6.45 -9.22
CA GLY A 88 -7.45 6.48 -10.58
C GLY A 88 -8.52 5.43 -10.85
N ASN A 89 -9.28 5.05 -9.82
CA ASN A 89 -10.22 3.92 -9.84
C ASN A 89 -11.68 4.32 -9.64
N ASN A 90 -11.97 5.61 -9.62
CA ASN A 90 -13.29 6.17 -9.34
C ASN A 90 -14.07 6.56 -10.60
N TYR A 91 -13.71 6.04 -11.78
CA TYR A 91 -14.41 6.36 -13.01
C TYR A 91 -14.36 5.21 -14.02
N PHE A 92 -15.28 5.23 -14.97
CA PHE A 92 -15.31 4.39 -16.16
C PHE A 92 -16.11 5.07 -17.27
N GLN A 93 -16.00 4.59 -18.50
CA GLN A 93 -16.71 5.15 -19.65
C GLN A 93 -17.82 4.21 -20.11
N VAL A 94 -18.95 4.77 -20.53
CA VAL A 94 -20.04 4.02 -21.18
C VAL A 94 -20.37 4.67 -22.52
N TYR A 95 -20.59 3.86 -23.55
CA TYR A 95 -21.04 4.35 -24.86
C TYR A 95 -21.91 3.31 -25.56
N ARG A 96 -22.66 3.73 -26.56
CA ARG A 96 -23.43 2.81 -27.41
C ARG A 96 -22.50 2.08 -28.37
N THR A 97 -22.63 0.77 -28.50
CA THR A 97 -21.74 0.00 -29.39
C THR A 97 -21.85 0.46 -30.86
N SER A 98 -23.01 0.97 -31.26
CA SER A 98 -23.25 1.53 -32.60
C SER A 98 -22.74 2.97 -32.80
N SER A 99 -22.34 3.67 -31.74
CA SER A 99 -21.80 5.03 -31.81
C SER A 99 -20.94 5.34 -30.57
N ALA A 100 -19.62 5.35 -30.75
CA ALA A 100 -18.67 5.75 -29.70
C ALA A 100 -18.68 7.28 -29.44
N ILE A 101 -19.37 8.06 -30.29
CA ILE A 101 -19.47 9.53 -30.16
C ILE A 101 -20.35 9.92 -28.96
N ASP A 102 -21.33 9.08 -28.60
CA ASP A 102 -22.18 9.25 -27.42
C ASP A 102 -21.54 8.67 -26.16
N SER A 103 -20.27 8.99 -25.90
CA SER A 103 -19.58 8.47 -24.71
C SER A 103 -19.87 9.32 -23.48
N SER A 104 -20.12 8.66 -22.35
CA SER A 104 -20.33 9.27 -21.05
C SER A 104 -19.29 8.75 -20.06
N MET A 105 -18.52 9.66 -19.47
CA MET A 105 -17.67 9.35 -18.32
C MET A 105 -18.52 9.33 -17.06
N VAL A 106 -18.54 8.18 -16.39
CA VAL A 106 -19.25 7.95 -15.13
C VAL A 106 -18.22 8.07 -14.01
N ASP A 107 -18.37 9.12 -13.21
CA ASP A 107 -17.53 9.40 -12.05
C ASP A 107 -18.26 8.95 -10.78
N ILE A 108 -17.52 8.29 -9.91
CA ILE A 108 -17.97 7.78 -8.61
C ILE A 108 -17.32 8.63 -7.53
N SER A 109 -18.12 9.04 -6.54
CA SER A 109 -17.62 9.76 -5.37
C SER A 109 -16.51 8.95 -4.67
N TYR A 110 -15.43 9.63 -4.28
CA TYR A 110 -14.39 8.99 -3.46
C TYR A 110 -14.96 8.58 -2.11
N GLY A 111 -14.43 7.49 -1.54
CA GLY A 111 -14.89 7.00 -0.26
C GLY A 111 -14.47 5.57 0.03
N PHE A 112 -14.83 5.12 1.22
CA PHE A 112 -14.71 3.72 1.61
C PHE A 112 -16.07 3.03 1.47
N TYR A 113 -16.15 2.12 0.52
CA TYR A 113 -17.37 1.38 0.23
C TYR A 113 -17.22 -0.08 0.69
N GLN A 114 -18.23 -0.59 1.39
CA GLN A 114 -18.33 -2.01 1.74
C GLN A 114 -19.55 -2.63 1.07
N LEU A 115 -19.46 -3.93 0.77
CA LEU A 115 -20.63 -4.72 0.41
C LEU A 115 -21.29 -5.22 1.69
N THR A 116 -22.59 -5.01 1.81
CA THR A 116 -23.37 -5.46 2.97
C THR A 116 -24.06 -6.78 2.63
N PRO A 117 -23.94 -7.81 3.51
CA PRO A 117 -24.50 -9.11 3.21
C PRO A 117 -26.01 -9.23 3.39
N PHE A 118 -26.66 -8.20 3.95
CA PHE A 118 -28.09 -8.20 4.22
C PHE A 118 -28.70 -6.88 3.74
N TYR A 119 -29.82 -7.02 3.01
CA TYR A 119 -30.62 -5.95 2.41
C TYR A 119 -29.96 -5.30 1.18
N GLY A 120 -30.65 -5.34 0.04
CA GLY A 120 -30.17 -4.91 -1.30
C GLY A 120 -29.74 -3.44 -1.46
N ASN A 121 -29.49 -2.74 -0.36
CA ASN A 121 -28.92 -1.40 -0.28
C ASN A 121 -27.41 -1.48 -0.07
N ASN A 122 -26.68 -1.83 -1.12
CA ASN A 122 -25.23 -1.69 -1.14
C ASN A 122 -24.87 -0.23 -1.46
N PRO A 123 -24.07 0.49 -0.63
CA PRO A 123 -23.78 1.90 -0.86
C PRO A 123 -23.09 2.15 -2.21
N LEU A 124 -22.18 1.25 -2.61
CA LEU A 124 -21.52 1.33 -3.92
C LEU A 124 -22.50 1.14 -5.08
N LYS A 125 -23.48 0.25 -4.94
CA LYS A 125 -24.53 0.03 -5.95
C LYS A 125 -25.37 1.30 -6.11
N THR A 126 -25.78 1.90 -4.99
CA THR A 126 -26.56 3.13 -4.99
C THR A 126 -25.79 4.26 -5.68
N GLU A 127 -24.52 4.45 -5.32
CA GLU A 127 -23.68 5.49 -5.92
C GLU A 127 -23.49 5.28 -7.42
N ILE A 128 -23.09 4.07 -7.87
CA ILE A 128 -22.88 3.81 -9.29
C ILE A 128 -24.16 4.02 -10.10
N ASN A 129 -25.31 3.54 -9.62
CA ASN A 129 -26.58 3.73 -10.31
C ASN A 129 -27.03 5.19 -10.34
N ALA A 130 -26.77 5.95 -9.26
CA ALA A 130 -27.02 7.39 -9.23
C ALA A 130 -26.12 8.14 -10.23
N SER A 131 -24.82 7.83 -10.29
CA SER A 131 -23.89 8.40 -11.26
C SER A 131 -24.27 8.06 -12.70
N LEU A 132 -24.70 6.83 -12.98
CA LEU A 132 -25.21 6.43 -14.30
C LEU A 132 -26.45 7.24 -14.70
N ALA A 133 -27.41 7.41 -13.79
CA ALA A 133 -28.60 8.21 -14.03
C ALA A 133 -28.26 9.69 -14.30
N ASN A 134 -27.36 10.27 -13.49
CA ASN A 134 -26.91 11.66 -13.63
C ASN A 134 -26.19 11.93 -14.97
N LYS A 135 -25.55 10.92 -15.54
CA LYS A 135 -24.90 11.00 -16.86
C LYS A 135 -25.83 10.64 -18.03
N GLY A 136 -27.12 10.40 -17.77
CA GLY A 136 -28.12 10.09 -18.80
C GLY A 136 -28.07 8.66 -19.32
N VAL A 137 -27.43 7.74 -18.59
CA VAL A 137 -27.29 6.31 -18.95
C VAL A 137 -28.05 5.42 -17.97
N SER A 138 -29.26 5.83 -17.59
CA SER A 138 -30.12 5.11 -16.63
C SER A 138 -30.60 3.73 -17.11
N ASN A 139 -30.44 3.44 -18.40
CA ASN A 139 -30.73 2.13 -18.97
C ASN A 139 -29.66 1.09 -18.62
N LEU A 140 -28.46 1.51 -18.19
CA LEU A 140 -27.48 0.63 -17.58
C LEU A 140 -27.62 0.68 -16.05
N THR A 141 -27.64 -0.48 -15.42
CA THR A 141 -27.67 -0.60 -13.95
C THR A 141 -26.66 -1.63 -13.48
N ILE A 142 -26.13 -1.44 -12.28
CA ILE A 142 -25.30 -2.41 -11.58
C ILE A 142 -26.05 -3.02 -10.40
N ASP A 143 -25.81 -4.31 -10.16
CA ASP A 143 -26.19 -5.00 -8.93
C ASP A 143 -25.05 -5.90 -8.43
N PHE A 144 -25.14 -6.33 -7.17
CA PHE A 144 -24.20 -7.27 -6.54
C PHE A 144 -24.97 -8.51 -6.10
N SER A 145 -24.66 -9.65 -6.70
CA SER A 145 -25.35 -10.91 -6.45
C SER A 145 -24.40 -11.95 -5.88
N ASN A 146 -24.84 -12.62 -4.82
CA ASN A 146 -24.21 -13.84 -4.31
C ASN A 146 -24.68 -15.10 -5.05
N ASN A 147 -25.61 -14.95 -6.00
CA ASN A 147 -26.05 -15.99 -6.91
C ASN A 147 -25.57 -15.61 -8.32
N TYR A 148 -24.47 -16.21 -8.76
CA TYR A 148 -24.04 -16.13 -10.14
C TYR A 148 -24.87 -17.10 -10.97
N ASN A 149 -25.56 -16.60 -12.00
CA ASN A 149 -26.31 -17.46 -12.92
C ASN A 149 -26.09 -16.99 -14.36
N ASN A 150 -25.23 -17.69 -15.09
CA ASN A 150 -24.96 -17.44 -16.51
C ASN A 150 -25.75 -18.39 -17.43
N GLY A 151 -26.95 -18.79 -17.02
CA GLY A 151 -27.86 -19.67 -17.79
C GLY A 151 -27.46 -21.15 -17.86
N THR A 152 -26.20 -21.50 -17.57
CA THR A 152 -25.68 -22.88 -17.59
C THR A 152 -25.17 -23.35 -16.23
N THR A 153 -24.72 -22.43 -15.38
CA THR A 153 -24.15 -22.74 -14.06
C THR A 153 -24.71 -21.76 -13.04
N THR A 154 -25.20 -22.27 -11.91
CA THR A 154 -25.57 -21.46 -10.75
C THR A 154 -24.55 -21.66 -9.65
N ILE A 155 -23.89 -20.58 -9.21
CA ILE A 155 -22.93 -20.60 -8.10
C ILE A 155 -23.49 -19.71 -7.00
N ASN A 156 -23.77 -20.31 -5.83
CA ASN A 156 -24.18 -19.58 -4.64
C ASN A 156 -22.96 -19.42 -3.75
N THR A 157 -22.46 -18.20 -3.63
CA THR A 157 -21.29 -17.89 -2.82
C THR A 157 -21.73 -17.33 -1.48
N TYR A 158 -21.43 -18.07 -0.41
CA TYR A 158 -21.79 -17.68 0.96
C TYR A 158 -21.19 -16.32 1.37
N ASN A 159 -20.00 -15.98 0.85
CA ASN A 159 -19.23 -14.78 1.22
C ASN A 159 -18.59 -14.06 0.02
N GLY A 160 -19.15 -14.21 -1.19
CA GLY A 160 -18.63 -13.58 -2.40
C GLY A 160 -19.76 -13.00 -3.22
N TYR A 161 -19.56 -11.81 -3.81
CA TYR A 161 -20.52 -11.16 -4.68
C TYR A 161 -19.91 -11.01 -6.07
N TYR A 162 -20.69 -11.32 -7.09
CA TYR A 162 -20.40 -10.92 -8.46
C TYR A 162 -21.13 -9.61 -8.76
N ALA A 163 -20.43 -8.67 -9.39
CA ALA A 163 -21.07 -7.52 -10.03
C ALA A 163 -21.84 -7.99 -11.26
N GLN A 164 -23.04 -7.46 -11.43
CA GLN A 164 -23.95 -7.70 -12.54
C GLN A 164 -24.23 -6.38 -13.24
N LEU A 165 -23.93 -6.29 -14.54
CA LEU A 165 -24.30 -5.14 -15.36
C LEU A 165 -25.51 -5.52 -16.21
N LYS A 166 -26.60 -4.75 -16.08
CA LYS A 166 -27.85 -4.99 -16.79
C LYS A 166 -28.20 -3.82 -17.69
N ASN A 167 -28.42 -4.11 -18.97
CA ASN A 167 -28.89 -3.16 -19.96
C ASN A 167 -30.40 -3.36 -20.18
N THR A 168 -31.19 -2.37 -19.79
CA THR A 168 -32.65 -2.34 -19.98
C THR A 168 -33.08 -1.59 -21.25
N GLY A 169 -32.11 -1.04 -22.00
CA GLY A 169 -32.36 -0.28 -23.21
C GLY A 169 -32.47 -1.12 -24.47
N GLY A 170 -32.98 -0.49 -25.54
CA GLY A 170 -33.17 -1.09 -26.87
C GLY A 170 -31.91 -1.18 -27.74
N SER A 171 -30.73 -0.86 -27.23
CA SER A 171 -29.47 -0.92 -27.99
C SER A 171 -28.32 -1.45 -27.13
N PRO A 172 -27.35 -2.18 -27.71
CA PRO A 172 -26.17 -2.63 -26.98
C PRO A 172 -25.36 -1.46 -26.41
N LEU A 173 -24.88 -1.65 -25.19
CA LEU A 173 -24.00 -0.70 -24.50
C LEU A 173 -22.64 -1.35 -24.28
N THR A 174 -21.58 -0.55 -24.38
CA THR A 174 -20.23 -0.97 -24.01
C THR A 174 -19.76 -0.16 -22.80
N VAL A 175 -19.31 -0.87 -21.77
CA VAL A 175 -18.63 -0.30 -20.60
C VAL A 175 -17.14 -0.48 -20.80
N ASN A 176 -16.36 0.59 -20.70
CA ASN A 176 -14.91 0.61 -20.87
C ASN A 176 -14.24 1.05 -19.57
N PHE A 177 -13.44 0.16 -18.99
CA PHE A 177 -12.72 0.38 -17.74
C PHE A 177 -11.29 0.87 -17.97
N ALA A 178 -10.73 0.68 -19.17
CA ALA A 178 -9.36 1.03 -19.53
C ALA A 178 -9.21 2.49 -19.98
N VAL A 179 -9.77 3.43 -19.20
CA VAL A 179 -9.73 4.86 -19.48
C VAL A 179 -8.95 5.63 -18.41
N SER A 180 -8.52 6.84 -18.74
CA SER A 180 -8.02 7.85 -17.81
C SER A 180 -9.16 8.76 -17.34
N SER A 181 -8.88 9.69 -16.42
CA SER A 181 -9.84 10.70 -15.96
C SER A 181 -10.36 11.61 -17.09
N THR A 182 -9.67 11.67 -18.22
CA THR A 182 -10.06 12.44 -19.41
C THR A 182 -10.75 11.59 -20.47
N GLY A 183 -10.96 10.29 -20.22
CA GLY A 183 -11.52 9.34 -21.20
C GLY A 183 -10.52 8.80 -22.23
N SER A 184 -9.23 9.11 -22.11
CA SER A 184 -8.18 8.55 -22.98
C SER A 184 -7.85 7.12 -22.58
N PHE A 185 -7.38 6.29 -23.52
CA PHE A 185 -7.00 4.91 -23.21
C PHE A 185 -5.84 4.83 -22.19
N ASP A 186 -6.01 4.06 -21.12
CA ASP A 186 -4.98 3.80 -20.10
C ASP A 186 -4.48 2.37 -20.20
N LYS A 187 -3.22 2.22 -20.66
CA LYS A 187 -2.58 0.91 -20.89
C LYS A 187 -1.98 0.29 -19.62
N TYR A 188 -1.61 1.09 -18.62
CA TYR A 188 -0.68 0.65 -17.58
C TYR A 188 -1.38 0.32 -16.25
N ASN A 189 -2.51 0.95 -15.96
CA ASN A 189 -3.13 0.90 -14.64
C ASN A 189 -4.42 0.07 -14.59
N LEU A 190 -4.66 -0.84 -15.53
CA LEU A 190 -5.91 -1.61 -15.59
C LEU A 190 -6.27 -2.28 -14.25
N LYS A 191 -5.26 -2.80 -13.54
CA LYS A 191 -5.43 -3.50 -12.25
C LYS A 191 -5.81 -2.59 -11.09
N SER A 192 -5.68 -1.27 -11.22
CA SER A 192 -6.17 -0.33 -10.23
C SER A 192 -7.58 0.14 -10.56
N LYS A 193 -8.07 0.02 -11.81
CA LYS A 193 -9.35 0.61 -12.27
C LYS A 193 -10.57 -0.02 -11.59
N MET A 194 -11.69 0.73 -11.66
CA MET A 194 -13.00 0.31 -11.14
C MET A 194 -13.40 -1.10 -11.59
N GLY A 195 -13.17 -1.44 -12.87
CA GLY A 195 -13.46 -2.77 -13.40
C GLY A 195 -12.82 -3.88 -12.57
N TRP A 196 -11.54 -3.71 -12.21
CA TRP A 196 -10.80 -4.69 -11.41
C TRP A 196 -11.38 -4.86 -10.00
N LEU A 197 -11.80 -3.76 -9.36
CA LEU A 197 -12.47 -3.81 -8.05
C LEU A 197 -13.82 -4.55 -8.13
N LEU A 198 -14.55 -4.35 -9.23
CA LEU A 198 -15.85 -4.98 -9.49
C LEU A 198 -15.73 -6.41 -10.05
N GLY A 199 -14.52 -6.92 -10.30
CA GLY A 199 -14.27 -8.25 -10.85
C GLY A 199 -14.37 -8.38 -12.38
N PHE A 200 -14.39 -7.25 -13.10
CA PHE A 200 -14.30 -7.15 -14.56
C PHE A 200 -12.84 -6.92 -14.97
N HIS A 201 -12.16 -7.93 -15.52
CA HIS A 201 -10.73 -7.89 -15.83
C HIS A 201 -10.38 -7.55 -17.28
N ASP A 202 -11.34 -7.58 -18.21
CA ASP A 202 -11.15 -7.13 -19.59
C ASP A 202 -11.23 -5.61 -19.71
N LEU A 203 -10.70 -5.08 -20.80
CA LEU A 203 -10.67 -3.64 -21.08
C LEU A 203 -12.08 -3.05 -21.17
N SER A 204 -12.99 -3.79 -21.81
CA SER A 204 -14.36 -3.38 -22.02
C SER A 204 -15.30 -4.57 -22.12
N TYR A 205 -16.57 -4.33 -21.82
CA TYR A 205 -17.63 -5.33 -21.86
C TYR A 205 -18.83 -4.77 -22.63
N THR A 206 -19.30 -5.52 -23.60
CA THR A 206 -20.52 -5.18 -24.35
C THR A 206 -21.70 -5.94 -23.77
N ILE A 207 -22.68 -5.19 -23.26
CA ILE A 207 -23.96 -5.71 -22.76
C ILE A 207 -25.00 -5.65 -23.89
N PRO A 208 -25.55 -6.80 -24.35
CA PRO A 208 -26.63 -6.82 -25.34
C PRO A 208 -27.86 -6.02 -24.90
N SER A 209 -28.71 -5.63 -25.85
CA SER A 209 -30.00 -5.01 -25.53
C SER A 209 -30.88 -5.96 -24.71
N GLY A 210 -31.45 -5.47 -23.60
CA GLY A 210 -32.18 -6.31 -22.64
C GLY A 210 -31.31 -7.33 -21.88
N GLY A 211 -30.00 -7.32 -22.13
CA GLY A 211 -29.05 -8.32 -21.65
C GLY A 211 -28.52 -8.03 -20.25
N THR A 212 -27.92 -9.05 -19.69
CA THR A 212 -27.19 -9.00 -18.41
C THR A 212 -25.86 -9.70 -18.60
N ILE A 213 -24.79 -9.11 -18.06
CA ILE A 213 -23.49 -9.77 -17.92
C ILE A 213 -23.07 -9.79 -16.45
N TYR A 214 -22.24 -10.75 -16.11
CA TYR A 214 -21.62 -10.88 -14.80
C TYR A 214 -20.12 -10.64 -14.91
N SER A 215 -19.52 -10.20 -13.81
CA SER A 215 -18.08 -10.12 -13.61
C SER A 215 -17.41 -11.50 -13.70
N ASP A 216 -16.13 -11.51 -14.06
CA ASP A 216 -15.32 -12.73 -14.18
C ASP A 216 -14.87 -13.26 -12.81
N SER A 217 -14.77 -12.36 -11.83
CA SER A 217 -14.32 -12.62 -10.47
C SER A 217 -15.24 -11.97 -9.44
N PHE A 218 -15.11 -12.39 -8.18
CA PHE A 218 -15.76 -11.70 -7.08
C PHE A 218 -15.31 -10.24 -7.00
N VAL A 219 -16.25 -9.39 -6.63
CA VAL A 219 -16.01 -8.01 -6.23
C VAL A 219 -15.08 -8.01 -5.02
N ASN A 220 -13.98 -7.28 -5.10
CA ASN A 220 -13.01 -7.17 -4.02
C ASN A 220 -12.75 -5.70 -3.68
N LEU A 221 -13.40 -5.25 -2.60
CA LEU A 221 -13.29 -3.89 -2.07
C LEU A 221 -12.26 -3.76 -0.94
N HIS A 222 -11.53 -4.84 -0.61
CA HIS A 222 -10.50 -4.82 0.42
C HIS A 222 -9.24 -4.14 -0.11
N PHE A 223 -9.13 -2.84 0.15
CA PHE A 223 -7.98 -2.05 -0.24
C PHE A 223 -7.60 -1.05 0.87
N PRO A 224 -6.32 -0.95 1.26
CA PRO A 224 -5.17 -1.75 0.82
C PRO A 224 -5.09 -3.14 1.49
N ARG A 225 -4.59 -4.16 0.79
CA ARG A 225 -4.43 -5.51 1.38
C ARG A 225 -3.26 -5.58 2.35
N TYR A 226 -2.23 -4.79 2.06
CA TYR A 226 -1.07 -4.60 2.91
C TYR A 226 -0.46 -3.24 2.60
N LEU A 227 0.31 -2.75 3.55
CA LEU A 227 1.04 -1.51 3.47
C LEU A 227 2.53 -1.78 3.70
N TYR A 228 3.36 -0.91 3.15
CA TYR A 228 4.79 -0.91 3.44
C TYR A 228 5.15 0.35 4.21
N VAL A 229 6.00 0.18 5.22
CA VAL A 229 6.70 1.30 5.85
C VAL A 229 8.01 1.50 5.12
N VAL A 230 8.16 2.68 4.55
CA VAL A 230 9.39 3.18 3.97
C VAL A 230 10.05 4.05 5.02
N LEU A 231 11.32 3.77 5.29
CA LEU A 231 12.16 4.58 6.16
C LEU A 231 13.38 4.97 5.34
N ASP A 232 13.60 6.25 5.13
CA ASP A 232 14.79 6.78 4.47
C ASP A 232 15.58 7.64 5.45
N GLU A 233 16.80 7.21 5.74
CA GLU A 233 17.73 7.89 6.64
C GLU A 233 18.73 8.77 5.87
N PHE A 234 18.52 8.97 4.56
CA PHE A 234 19.39 9.72 3.65
C PHE A 234 20.82 9.18 3.56
N SER A 235 20.99 7.89 3.90
CA SER A 235 22.27 7.20 3.86
C SER A 235 22.42 6.38 2.57
N ARG A 236 23.65 6.31 2.02
CA ARG A 236 23.94 5.59 0.77
C ARG A 236 24.44 4.15 0.98
N GLY A 237 24.57 3.72 2.24
CA GLY A 237 25.10 2.41 2.64
C GLY A 237 24.06 1.47 3.24
N ASN A 238 22.78 1.75 3.01
CA ASN A 238 21.68 0.95 3.53
C ASN A 238 21.47 -0.30 2.67
N GLN A 239 21.52 -1.47 3.30
CA GLN A 239 21.09 -2.71 2.64
C GLN A 239 19.58 -2.87 2.84
N SER A 240 18.83 -3.05 1.77
CA SER A 240 17.40 -3.27 1.85
C SER A 240 17.10 -4.75 1.67
N SER A 241 16.56 -5.41 2.70
CA SER A 241 16.17 -6.83 2.58
C SER A 241 14.80 -7.01 1.94
N PHE A 242 13.95 -5.97 1.95
CA PHE A 242 12.68 -5.99 1.23
C PHE A 242 12.86 -5.74 -0.26
N ILE A 243 12.42 -6.71 -1.07
CA ILE A 243 12.29 -6.59 -2.52
C ILE A 243 10.83 -6.87 -2.88
N SER A 244 10.15 -5.88 -3.46
CA SER A 244 8.80 -6.04 -3.98
C SER A 244 8.83 -5.81 -5.49
N PRO A 245 8.42 -6.78 -6.33
CA PRO A 245 8.40 -6.63 -7.79
C PRO A 245 7.21 -5.77 -8.23
N LEU A 246 7.22 -4.49 -7.84
CA LEU A 246 6.18 -3.54 -8.20
C LEU A 246 6.41 -3.05 -9.63
N PRO A 247 5.35 -2.85 -10.43
CA PRO A 247 5.49 -2.31 -11.80
C PRO A 247 6.22 -0.96 -11.86
N SER A 248 6.12 -0.17 -10.79
CA SER A 248 6.74 1.15 -10.65
C SER A 248 8.07 1.15 -9.88
N SER A 249 8.48 0.02 -9.29
CA SER A 249 9.61 -0.04 -8.34
C SER A 249 10.78 -0.85 -8.90
N LEU A 250 11.30 -0.42 -10.05
CA LEU A 250 12.62 -0.86 -10.52
C LEU A 250 13.75 -0.39 -9.58
N ILE A 251 13.46 0.51 -8.64
CA ILE A 251 14.37 1.04 -7.61
C ILE A 251 13.79 0.66 -6.24
N ASN A 252 14.66 0.21 -5.33
CA ASN A 252 14.27 -0.10 -3.95
C ASN A 252 13.83 1.18 -3.23
N LYS A 253 12.60 1.21 -2.70
CA LYS A 253 12.03 2.38 -2.00
C LYS A 253 12.42 2.45 -0.52
N ASN A 254 13.57 1.89 -0.11
CA ASN A 254 13.98 1.84 1.30
C ASN A 254 12.86 1.28 2.22
N ILE A 255 12.18 0.22 1.78
CA ILE A 255 11.14 -0.45 2.58
C ILE A 255 11.82 -1.11 3.78
N ILE A 256 11.30 -0.88 4.99
CA ILE A 256 11.80 -1.49 6.24
C ILE A 256 10.79 -2.44 6.87
N ALA A 257 9.49 -2.30 6.59
CA ALA A 257 8.48 -3.21 7.11
C ALA A 257 7.28 -3.37 6.18
N ARG A 258 6.57 -4.49 6.35
CA ARG A 258 5.27 -4.79 5.72
C ARG A 258 4.22 -4.99 6.80
N ILE A 259 3.08 -4.32 6.64
CA ILE A 259 1.91 -4.39 7.52
C ILE A 259 0.79 -5.11 6.75
N SER A 260 0.34 -6.25 7.26
CA SER A 260 -0.80 -6.98 6.67
C SER A 260 -2.10 -6.47 7.26
N ILE A 261 -3.10 -6.18 6.43
CA ILE A 261 -4.41 -5.69 6.88
C ILE A 261 -5.43 -6.82 6.85
N ASP A 262 -6.08 -7.08 7.98
CA ASP A 262 -7.21 -8.01 8.08
C ASP A 262 -8.50 -7.25 8.34
N TYR A 263 -9.30 -7.10 7.28
CA TYR A 263 -10.59 -6.42 7.31
C TYR A 263 -11.70 -7.17 8.07
N LYS A 264 -11.45 -8.39 8.54
CA LYS A 264 -12.37 -9.04 9.50
C LYS A 264 -12.12 -8.58 10.93
N LYS A 265 -10.93 -8.04 11.20
CA LYS A 265 -10.50 -7.61 12.52
C LYS A 265 -10.52 -6.10 12.69
N TYR A 266 -10.19 -5.37 11.63
CA TYR A 266 -10.12 -3.91 11.63
C TYR A 266 -11.08 -3.37 10.59
N ASP A 267 -12.10 -2.63 11.04
CA ASP A 267 -12.99 -1.88 10.19
C ASP A 267 -12.39 -0.51 9.81
N PHE A 268 -13.04 0.18 8.87
CA PHE A 268 -12.62 1.52 8.49
C PHE A 268 -12.72 2.49 9.68
N GLY A 269 -11.63 3.22 9.93
CA GLY A 269 -11.47 4.10 11.08
C GLY A 269 -10.82 3.44 12.29
N ASP A 270 -10.66 2.11 12.30
CA ASP A 270 -9.96 1.42 13.39
C ASP A 270 -8.45 1.63 13.36
N ILE A 271 -7.80 1.36 14.48
CA ILE A 271 -6.34 1.40 14.62
C ILE A 271 -5.79 -0.01 14.47
N VAL A 272 -5.01 -0.23 13.42
CA VAL A 272 -4.24 -1.44 13.18
C VAL A 272 -3.02 -1.43 14.09
N VAL A 273 -3.01 -2.31 15.07
CA VAL A 273 -1.88 -2.51 15.99
C VAL A 273 -1.03 -3.68 15.51
N GLY A 274 0.14 -3.38 14.99
CA GLY A 274 1.11 -4.35 14.51
C GLY A 274 2.28 -4.52 15.47
N ASN A 275 2.70 -5.76 15.71
CA ASN A 275 3.95 -6.07 16.38
C ASN A 275 4.55 -7.36 15.80
N GLN A 276 5.80 -7.65 16.15
CA GLN A 276 6.52 -8.80 15.60
C GLN A 276 5.91 -10.17 15.97
N PHE A 277 5.04 -10.24 16.98
CA PHE A 277 4.46 -11.50 17.49
C PHE A 277 3.08 -11.81 16.91
N ASN A 278 2.33 -10.79 16.49
CA ASN A 278 0.93 -10.95 16.07
C ASN A 278 0.76 -11.23 14.56
N GLY A 279 1.85 -11.28 13.80
CA GLY A 279 1.85 -11.54 12.36
C GLY A 279 1.34 -10.39 11.48
N VAL A 280 0.91 -9.27 12.08
CA VAL A 280 0.49 -8.06 11.36
C VAL A 280 1.71 -7.32 10.82
N LEU A 281 2.78 -7.21 11.61
CA LEU A 281 4.01 -6.50 11.26
C LEU A 281 5.13 -7.49 10.94
N LEU A 282 5.68 -7.39 9.73
CA LEU A 282 6.96 -8.00 9.35
C LEU A 282 7.99 -6.89 9.19
N SER A 283 8.95 -6.80 10.11
CA SER A 283 10.06 -5.84 10.02
C SER A 283 11.33 -6.52 9.54
N ASP A 284 12.08 -5.80 8.71
CA ASP A 284 13.48 -6.10 8.41
C ASP A 284 14.38 -5.64 9.56
N ASN A 285 15.56 -6.21 9.64
CA ASN A 285 16.66 -5.71 10.45
C ASN A 285 17.72 -5.13 9.52
N ARG A 286 17.52 -3.87 9.12
CA ARG A 286 18.36 -3.19 8.14
C ARG A 286 19.74 -2.96 8.73
N SER A 287 20.77 -3.51 8.09
CA SER A 287 22.17 -3.27 8.45
C SER A 287 22.81 -2.19 7.59
N TYR A 288 23.68 -1.38 8.18
CA TYR A 288 24.43 -0.34 7.48
C TYR A 288 25.89 -0.75 7.30
N THR A 289 26.42 -0.50 6.10
CA THR A 289 27.84 -0.71 5.83
C THR A 289 28.63 0.56 6.13
N GLY A 290 29.58 0.48 7.06
CA GLY A 290 30.42 1.61 7.45
C GLY A 290 29.77 2.50 8.51
N LYS A 291 30.38 3.66 8.77
CA LYS A 291 29.90 4.61 9.78
C LYS A 291 28.69 5.37 9.25
N THR A 292 27.53 5.15 9.86
CA THR A 292 26.28 5.83 9.54
C THR A 292 25.75 6.51 10.79
N ASP A 293 25.43 7.78 10.67
CA ASP A 293 24.80 8.55 11.75
C ASP A 293 23.35 8.82 11.39
N LEU A 294 22.46 8.73 12.38
CA LEU A 294 21.03 8.92 12.22
C LEU A 294 20.59 10.19 12.95
N GLN A 295 20.01 11.12 12.20
CA GLN A 295 19.51 12.39 12.73
C GLN A 295 18.19 12.81 12.07
N LYS A 296 18.06 12.62 10.76
CA LYS A 296 16.84 12.93 10.02
C LYS A 296 16.31 11.67 9.37
N LEU A 297 14.99 11.55 9.37
CA LEU A 297 14.26 10.42 8.82
C LEU A 297 13.16 10.96 7.91
N ASN A 298 12.99 10.36 6.74
CA ASN A 298 11.76 10.43 5.98
C ASN A 298 11.01 9.11 6.15
N VAL A 299 9.76 9.19 6.57
CA VAL A 299 8.90 8.04 6.81
C VAL A 299 7.72 8.12 5.87
N GLN A 300 7.44 7.04 5.16
CA GLN A 300 6.26 6.94 4.29
C GLN A 300 5.49 5.66 4.56
N ILE A 301 4.17 5.76 4.51
CA ILE A 301 3.29 4.58 4.44
C ILE A 301 2.81 4.47 3.00
N VAL A 302 3.22 3.42 2.31
CA VAL A 302 2.90 3.24 0.89
C VAL A 302 2.04 1.99 0.67
N ASN A 303 1.14 2.05 -0.31
CA ASN A 303 0.30 0.91 -0.68
C ASN A 303 1.06 -0.16 -1.47
N GLU A 304 0.33 -1.20 -1.85
CA GLU A 304 0.77 -2.30 -2.71
C GLU A 304 1.26 -1.90 -4.11
N TRP A 305 1.08 -0.63 -4.53
CA TRP A 305 1.68 -0.06 -5.76
C TRP A 305 2.85 0.89 -5.47
N GLY A 306 3.23 1.04 -4.20
CA GLY A 306 4.28 1.91 -3.72
C GLY A 306 3.91 3.41 -3.74
N ILE A 307 2.61 3.74 -3.78
CA ILE A 307 2.11 5.12 -3.72
C ILE A 307 1.84 5.45 -2.24
N PRO A 308 2.31 6.60 -1.71
CA PRO A 308 1.96 7.05 -0.36
C PRO A 308 0.45 7.10 -0.16
N VAL A 309 -0.05 6.51 0.92
CA VAL A 309 -1.49 6.47 1.18
C VAL A 309 -1.98 7.76 1.80
N ASN A 310 -3.23 8.11 1.51
CA ASN A 310 -3.92 9.20 2.17
C ASN A 310 -4.60 8.68 3.44
N LEU A 311 -4.19 9.19 4.61
CA LEU A 311 -4.74 8.80 5.92
C LEU A 311 -5.88 9.71 6.39
N ASN A 312 -6.42 10.55 5.50
CA ASN A 312 -7.54 11.45 5.78
C ASN A 312 -7.31 12.36 7.01
N GLY A 313 -6.07 12.80 7.19
CA GLY A 313 -5.67 13.68 8.30
C GLY A 313 -5.48 12.97 9.64
N LEU A 314 -5.58 11.63 9.69
CA LEU A 314 -5.25 10.86 10.88
C LEU A 314 -3.74 10.61 10.98
N ASP A 315 -3.28 10.56 12.22
CA ASP A 315 -1.88 10.35 12.56
C ASP A 315 -1.59 8.89 12.92
N PHE A 316 -0.34 8.47 12.72
CA PHE A 316 0.14 7.14 13.06
C PHE A 316 1.40 7.21 13.94
N SER A 317 1.64 6.17 14.72
CA SER A 317 2.84 6.03 15.54
C SER A 317 3.50 4.67 15.36
N PHE A 318 4.81 4.61 15.60
CA PHE A 318 5.58 3.37 15.59
C PHE A 318 6.88 3.54 16.37
N THR A 319 7.43 2.44 16.88
CA THR A 319 8.75 2.46 17.55
C THR A 319 9.80 1.80 16.68
N ILE A 320 10.91 2.52 16.46
CA ILE A 320 12.13 1.95 15.88
C ILE A 320 13.10 1.53 16.98
N VAL A 321 13.82 0.46 16.71
CA VAL A 321 14.95 0.01 17.51
C VAL A 321 16.23 0.22 16.71
N VAL A 322 17.17 0.91 17.34
CA VAL A 322 18.46 1.25 16.76
C VAL A 322 19.55 0.61 17.61
N GLU A 323 20.36 -0.24 16.99
CA GLU A 323 21.60 -0.73 17.57
C GLU A 323 22.76 0.16 17.13
N HIS A 324 23.54 0.68 18.07
CA HIS A 324 24.65 1.60 17.78
C HIS A 324 25.82 1.39 18.74
N GLU A 325 26.98 1.98 18.43
CA GLU A 325 28.16 2.03 19.31
C GLU A 325 28.31 3.35 20.08
#